data_AF-A0A7C6J393-F1
#
_entry.id   AF-A0A7C6J393-F1
#
_cell.length_a   1.000
_cell.length_b   1.000
_cell.length_c   1.000
_cell.angle_alpha   90.00
_cell.angle_beta   90.00
_cell.angle_gamma   90.00
#
_symmetry.space_group_name_H-M   'P 1'
#
loop_
_entity.id
_entity.type
_entity.pdbx_description
1 polymer ?
#
loop_
_entity_poly.entity_id
_entity_poly.type
_entity_poly.pdbx_seq_one_letter_code
_entity_poly.pdbx_strand_id
1 'polypeptide(L)'
;MMFEEIKEPVTVVAVFSRSKVAPRLFTWRQRNYSISRVTASWSDYEGEARRLFFSVVTDGANLYELCFHTRSLQWNLLRIYHD
;
A
#
# COMPACT_ATOMS: atom_id res chain seq x y z
N MET A 1 12.48 13.45 8.60
CA MET A 1 11.69 12.36 8.01
C MET A 1 12.39 11.02 8.26
N MET A 2 11.91 10.33 9.28
CA MET A 2 12.34 8.99 9.67
C MET A 2 11.26 8.00 9.21
N PHE A 3 11.63 6.77 8.88
CA PHE A 3 10.64 5.73 8.57
C PHE A 3 10.89 4.46 9.39
N GLU A 4 9.82 3.73 9.63
CA GLU A 4 9.82 2.39 10.23
C GLU A 4 9.55 1.35 9.13
N GLU A 5 10.35 0.27 9.08
CA GLU A 5 10.03 -0.89 8.25
C GLU A 5 9.06 -1.83 8.99
N ILE A 6 7.96 -2.19 8.33
CA ILE A 6 6.91 -3.04 8.90
C ILE A 6 6.91 -4.43 8.23
N LYS A 7 6.77 -4.47 6.90
CA LYS A 7 6.69 -5.71 6.08
C LYS A 7 5.60 -6.70 6.53
N GLU A 8 4.51 -6.20 7.09
CA GLU A 8 3.39 -7.03 7.58
C GLU A 8 2.25 -7.13 6.54
N PRO A 9 1.51 -8.24 6.49
CA PRO A 9 0.34 -8.36 5.64
C PRO A 9 -0.80 -7.43 6.12
N VAL A 10 -1.55 -6.89 5.16
CA VAL A 10 -2.74 -6.05 5.41
C VAL A 10 -3.89 -6.45 4.51
N THR A 11 -5.12 -6.18 4.94
CA THR A 11 -6.30 -6.29 4.06
C THR A 11 -6.51 -4.97 3.36
N VAL A 12 -6.80 -4.97 2.06
CA VAL A 12 -6.96 -3.75 1.26
C VAL A 12 -8.25 -3.80 0.46
N VAL A 13 -9.03 -2.71 0.53
CA VAL A 13 -10.09 -2.43 -0.42
C VAL A 13 -9.48 -1.64 -1.58
N ALA A 14 -9.50 -2.22 -2.78
CA ALA A 14 -8.95 -1.60 -3.98
C ALA A 14 -9.95 -1.63 -5.14
N VAL A 15 -9.92 -0.56 -5.94
CA VAL A 15 -10.67 -0.48 -7.19
C VAL A 15 -9.76 -0.90 -8.33
N PHE A 16 -10.23 -1.87 -9.13
CA PHE A 16 -9.59 -2.28 -10.37
C PHE A 16 -10.35 -1.62 -11.52
N SER A 17 -9.69 -0.72 -12.26
CA SER A 17 -10.32 -0.01 -13.38
C SER A 17 -9.28 0.34 -14.43
N ARG A 18 -9.62 0.18 -15.71
CA ARG A 18 -8.76 0.56 -16.85
C ARG A 18 -7.31 0.07 -16.69
N SER A 19 -7.15 -1.18 -16.28
CA SER A 19 -5.85 -1.84 -16.03
C SER A 19 -5.00 -1.20 -14.92
N LYS A 20 -5.62 -0.43 -14.02
CA LYS A 20 -5.00 0.16 -12.84
C LYS A 20 -5.64 -0.38 -11.56
N VAL A 21 -4.83 -0.46 -10.52
CA VAL A 21 -5.25 -0.78 -9.16
C VAL A 21 -5.16 0.51 -8.35
N ALA A 22 -6.23 0.87 -7.65
CA ALA A 22 -6.29 2.05 -6.80
C ALA A 22 -6.73 1.64 -5.38
N PRO A 23 -5.82 1.62 -4.39
CA PRO A 23 -6.19 1.31 -3.02
C PRO A 23 -7.01 2.46 -2.42
N ARG A 24 -8.03 2.12 -1.62
CA ARG A 24 -8.97 3.07 -1.00
C ARG A 24 -8.98 3.01 0.51
N LEU A 25 -8.77 1.83 1.07
CA LEU A 25 -8.70 1.59 2.51
C LEU A 25 -7.79 0.40 2.74
N PHE A 26 -7.01 0.43 3.82
CA PHE A 26 -6.34 -0.76 4.32
C PHE A 26 -6.65 -0.98 5.80
N THR A 27 -6.67 -2.24 6.21
CA THR A 27 -6.84 -2.66 7.60
C THR A 27 -5.55 -3.29 8.06
N TRP A 28 -4.96 -2.72 9.12
CA TRP A 28 -3.73 -3.20 9.75
C TRP A 28 -3.96 -3.27 11.27
N ARG A 29 -3.62 -4.41 11.87
CA ARG A 29 -3.80 -4.67 13.33
C ARG A 29 -5.17 -4.25 13.86
N GLN A 30 -6.23 -4.69 13.18
CA GLN A 30 -7.64 -4.40 13.49
C GLN A 30 -8.07 -2.91 13.39
N ARG A 31 -7.19 -2.04 12.89
CA ARG A 31 -7.51 -0.63 12.64
C ARG A 31 -7.66 -0.38 11.15
N ASN A 32 -8.69 0.39 10.80
CA ASN A 32 -8.94 0.84 9.44
C ASN A 32 -8.25 2.17 9.17
N TYR A 33 -7.64 2.25 7.99
CA TYR A 33 -6.93 3.41 7.48
C TYR A 33 -7.51 3.76 6.12
N SER A 34 -8.40 4.75 6.10
CA SER A 34 -8.91 5.34 4.87
C SER A 34 -7.79 6.08 4.15
N ILE A 35 -7.64 5.84 2.85
CA ILE A 35 -6.66 6.50 2.00
C ILE A 35 -7.30 7.75 1.41
N SER A 36 -6.82 8.92 1.83
CA SER A 36 -7.27 10.21 1.32
C SER A 36 -6.59 10.54 -0.01
N ARG A 37 -5.33 10.13 -0.20
CA ARG A 37 -4.55 10.39 -1.41
C ARG A 37 -3.49 9.32 -1.66
N VAL A 38 -3.36 8.89 -2.91
CA VAL A 38 -2.16 8.18 -3.40
C VAL A 38 -1.18 9.22 -3.93
N THR A 39 -0.01 9.35 -3.30
CA THR A 39 1.01 10.35 -3.67
C THR A 39 1.96 9.87 -4.75
N ALA A 40 2.23 8.57 -4.78
CA ALA A 40 3.06 7.94 -5.78
C ALA A 40 2.59 6.50 -6.01
N SER A 41 2.82 6.02 -7.23
CA SER A 41 2.63 4.62 -7.58
C SER A 41 3.71 4.18 -8.55
N TRP A 42 4.32 3.03 -8.30
CA TRP A 42 5.33 2.44 -9.18
C TRP A 42 5.20 0.92 -9.18
N SER A 43 5.99 0.25 -10.00
CA SER A 43 6.03 -1.20 -10.03
C SER A 43 7.43 -1.70 -10.30
N ASP A 44 7.75 -2.86 -9.77
CA ASP A 44 8.93 -3.63 -10.14
C ASP A 44 8.54 -5.09 -10.45
N TYR A 45 9.56 -5.92 -10.64
CA TYR A 45 9.42 -7.34 -10.82
C TYR A 45 10.25 -8.10 -9.78
N GLU A 46 9.63 -9.12 -9.19
CA GLU A 46 10.28 -10.15 -8.39
C GLU A 46 10.27 -11.46 -9.20
N GLY A 47 11.38 -11.71 -9.90
CA GLY A 47 11.39 -12.69 -10.98
C GLY A 47 10.41 -12.30 -12.09
N GLU A 48 9.46 -13.19 -12.38
CA GLU A 48 8.39 -12.92 -13.35
C GLU A 48 7.15 -12.25 -12.73
N ALA A 49 7.07 -12.18 -11.40
CA ALA A 49 5.92 -11.63 -10.72
C ALA A 49 6.04 -10.11 -10.61
N ARG A 50 5.04 -9.39 -11.11
CA ARG A 50 4.96 -7.93 -10.93
C ARG A 50 4.57 -7.61 -9.49
N ARG A 51 5.17 -6.57 -8.91
CA ARG A 51 4.72 -5.98 -7.65
C ARG A 51 4.31 -4.54 -7.90
N LEU A 52 3.18 -4.14 -7.31
CA LEU A 52 2.66 -2.78 -7.42
C LEU A 52 2.82 -2.07 -6.09
N PHE A 53 3.46 -0.91 -6.10
CA PHE A 53 3.74 -0.14 -4.91
C PHE A 53 2.95 1.16 -4.91
N PHE A 54 2.53 1.59 -3.72
CA PHE A 54 1.74 2.78 -3.52
C PHE A 54 2.21 3.53 -2.29
N SER A 55 2.58 4.81 -2.44
CA SER A 55 2.70 5.73 -1.32
C SER A 55 1.34 6.39 -1.10
N VAL A 56 0.81 6.30 0.12
CA VAL A 56 -0.55 6.72 0.45
C VAL A 56 -0.58 7.58 1.70
N VAL A 57 -1.36 8.65 1.67
CA VAL A 57 -1.71 9.47 2.83
C VAL A 57 -3.05 8.99 3.35
N THR A 58 -3.16 8.85 4.67
CA THR A 58 -4.41 8.50 5.34
C THR A 58 -5.08 9.71 5.96
N ASP A 59 -6.33 9.57 6.41
CA ASP A 59 -7.06 10.65 7.09
C ASP A 59 -6.35 11.18 8.35
N GLY A 60 -5.46 10.39 8.95
CA GLY A 60 -4.61 10.82 10.07
C GLY A 60 -3.34 11.57 9.65
N ALA A 61 -3.24 12.03 8.39
CA ALA A 61 -2.10 12.71 7.77
C ALA A 61 -0.77 11.92 7.70
N ASN A 62 -0.72 10.69 8.21
CA ASN A 62 0.45 9.83 8.11
C ASN A 62 0.63 9.28 6.68
N LEU A 63 1.90 9.11 6.27
CA LEU A 63 2.31 8.54 4.99
C LEU A 63 2.73 7.08 5.17
N TYR A 64 2.20 6.21 4.30
CA TYR A 64 2.44 4.77 4.31
C TYR A 64 2.88 4.28 2.93
N GLU A 65 3.65 3.20 2.90
CA GLU A 65 3.98 2.48 1.66
C GLU A 65 3.34 1.10 1.66
N LEU A 66 2.51 0.83 0.65
CA LEU A 66 1.85 -0.45 0.43
C LEU A 66 2.45 -1.16 -0.78
N CYS A 67 2.48 -2.49 -0.75
CA CYS A 67 2.84 -3.33 -1.89
C CYS A 67 1.78 -4.40 -2.13
N PHE A 68 1.37 -4.55 -3.39
CA PHE A 68 0.53 -5.62 -3.88
C PHE A 68 1.35 -6.60 -4.73
N HIS A 69 1.47 -7.83 -4.27
CA HIS A 69 2.13 -8.91 -4.99
C HIS A 69 1.14 -9.57 -5.94
N THR A 70 1.30 -9.39 -7.26
CA THR A 70 0.28 -9.86 -8.22
C THR A 70 0.22 -11.38 -8.37
N ARG A 71 1.28 -12.09 -7.95
CA ARG A 71 1.32 -13.57 -7.99
C ARG A 71 0.61 -14.20 -6.80
N SER A 72 0.85 -13.71 -5.57
CA SER A 72 0.23 -14.26 -4.36
C SER A 72 -1.09 -13.58 -3.98
N LEU A 73 -1.44 -12.48 -4.65
CA LEU A 73 -2.58 -11.61 -4.34
C LEU A 73 -2.55 -11.03 -2.92
N GLN A 74 -1.35 -10.93 -2.32
CA GLN A 74 -1.15 -10.39 -0.98
C GLN A 74 -0.81 -8.91 -1.02
N TRP A 75 -1.36 -8.19 -0.04
CA TRP A 75 -0.98 -6.82 0.26
C TRP A 75 -0.13 -6.76 1.52
N ASN A 76 0.93 -5.96 1.49
CA ASN A 76 1.81 -5.74 2.62
C ASN A 76 1.94 -4.24 2.89
N LEU A 77 1.94 -3.87 4.16
CA LEU A 77 2.43 -2.57 4.62
C LEU A 77 3.96 -2.66 4.75
N LEU A 78 4.67 -1.89 3.94
CA LEU A 78 6.12 -1.92 3.88
C LEU A 78 6.74 -0.93 4.87
N ARG A 79 6.26 0.31 4.86
CA ARG A 79 6.83 1.41 5.66
C ARG A 79 5.77 2.35 6.20
N ILE A 80 6.09 2.94 7.35
CA ILE A 80 5.40 4.10 7.92
C ILE A 80 6.41 5.23 7.98
N TYR A 81 6.02 6.42 7.51
CA TYR A 81 6.84 7.62 7.59
C TYR A 81 6.34 8.50 8.72
N HIS A 82 7.28 9.01 9.52
CA HIS A 82 7.06 9.99 10.56
C HIS A 82 7.65 11.33 10.14
N ASP A 83 6.95 12.41 10.48
CA ASP A 83 7.45 13.77 10.31
C ASP A 83 8.71 14.00 11.17
#